data_AF-A0AAD7EHV9-F1
#
_entry.id   AF-A0AAD7EHV9-F1
#
_cell.length_a   1.000
_cell.length_b   1.000
_cell.length_c   1.000
_cell.angle_alpha   90.00
_cell.angle_beta   90.00
_cell.angle_gamma   90.00
#
_symmetry.space_group_name_H-M   'P 1'
#
loop_
_entity.id
_entity.type
_entity.pdbx_description
1 polymer ?
#
loop_
_entity_poly.entity_id
_entity_poly.type
_entity_poly.pdbx_seq_one_letter_code
_entity_poly.pdbx_strand_id
1 'polypeptide(L)'
;HTLCQDEIAGDGRLCYLEKTDDIGGLCEHAIIELETQKMGSDLTSIQAAVKAIREDRVHIGKEFSVAAIARHSGTDYGEKPVLLMPTCKQSSWQAGAQILQKLLLAWKISPHGEKKHGPIKSLSSDGCPKRRLALYLLCMHQELKEGDPLFGLLGDLAGLNLFTGKDGITLDPDIKHILK
;
A
#
# COMPACT_ATOMS: atom_id res chain seq x y z
N HIS A 1 9.09 -6.02 -10.77
CA HIS A 1 9.16 -5.34 -9.46
C HIS A 1 8.10 -5.91 -8.57
N THR A 2 8.32 -5.87 -7.25
CA THR A 2 7.30 -6.18 -6.25
C THR A 2 6.88 -4.91 -5.57
N LEU A 3 5.58 -4.72 -5.39
CA LEU A 3 5.05 -3.73 -4.46
C LEU A 3 4.83 -4.43 -3.12
N CYS A 4 5.65 -4.11 -2.13
CA CYS A 4 5.59 -4.64 -0.79
C CYS A 4 4.84 -3.64 0.10
N GLN A 5 3.96 -4.13 0.98
CA GLN A 5 3.33 -3.30 2.00
C GLN A 5 3.39 -3.95 3.37
N ASP A 6 3.89 -3.21 4.35
CA ASP A 6 3.92 -3.61 5.75
C ASP A 6 3.59 -2.47 6.73
N GLU A 7 3.48 -2.79 8.01
CA GLU A 7 3.27 -1.84 9.10
C GLU A 7 4.49 -1.78 10.03
N ILE A 8 4.87 -0.57 10.45
CA ILE A 8 5.90 -0.36 11.48
C ILE A 8 5.27 0.33 12.69
N ALA A 9 5.73 -0.04 13.89
CA ALA A 9 5.29 0.62 15.12
C ALA A 9 5.71 2.10 15.15
N GLY A 10 4.84 2.96 15.68
CA GLY A 10 5.09 4.37 15.86
C GLY A 10 4.86 4.84 17.29
N ASP A 11 5.34 6.04 17.61
CA ASP A 11 5.23 6.64 18.95
C ASP A 11 3.79 7.02 19.34
N GLY A 12 2.85 7.10 18.39
CA GLY A 12 1.48 7.49 18.67
C GLY A 12 1.32 8.96 19.11
N ARG A 13 1.93 9.90 18.37
CA ARG A 13 1.88 11.34 18.67
C ARG A 13 1.66 12.19 17.44
N LEU A 14 1.05 13.36 17.64
CA LEU A 14 1.02 14.42 16.65
C LEU A 14 2.36 15.14 16.62
N CYS A 15 2.78 15.59 15.44
CA CYS A 15 3.96 16.42 15.28
C CYS A 15 3.76 17.47 14.18
N TYR A 16 4.60 18.49 14.18
CA TYR A 16 4.68 19.44 13.08
C TYR A 16 5.77 19.02 12.10
N LEU A 17 5.42 18.87 10.82
CA LEU A 17 6.35 18.61 9.73
C LEU A 17 6.70 19.93 9.04
N GLU A 18 7.69 20.64 9.59
CA GLU A 18 8.11 21.98 9.14
C GLU A 18 8.35 22.08 7.63
N LYS A 19 9.02 21.07 7.05
CA LYS A 19 9.39 21.09 5.62
C LYS A 19 8.21 21.14 4.66
N THR A 20 7.06 20.63 5.08
CA THR A 20 5.86 20.55 4.23
C THR A 20 4.69 21.34 4.81
N ASP A 21 4.89 21.99 5.94
CA ASP A 21 3.85 22.65 6.73
C ASP A 21 2.67 21.74 7.10
N ASP A 22 2.93 20.47 7.41
CA ASP A 22 1.87 19.47 7.68
C ASP A 22 1.75 19.09 9.16
N ILE A 23 0.53 18.75 9.56
CA ILE A 23 0.20 18.05 10.81
C ILE A 23 0.52 16.57 10.60
N GLY A 24 1.61 16.10 11.20
CA GLY A 24 2.01 14.70 11.18
C GLY A 24 1.31 13.86 12.26
N GLY A 25 1.18 12.56 12.00
CA GLY A 25 0.69 11.57 12.98
C GLY A 25 -0.82 11.37 13.01
N LEU A 26 -1.59 12.05 12.16
CA LEU A 26 -3.01 11.77 11.96
C LEU A 26 -3.19 10.51 11.11
N CYS A 27 -4.13 9.65 11.50
CA CYS A 27 -4.45 8.44 10.73
C CYS A 27 -5.03 8.75 9.36
N GLU A 28 -5.11 7.75 8.49
CA GLU A 28 -5.57 7.81 7.11
C GLU A 28 -6.94 8.48 6.90
N HIS A 29 -7.84 8.43 7.90
CA HIS A 29 -9.16 9.06 7.83
C HIS A 29 -9.10 10.59 7.75
N ALA A 30 -8.00 11.22 8.18
CA ALA A 30 -7.81 12.66 8.10
C ALA A 30 -7.90 13.21 6.66
N ILE A 31 -7.62 12.37 5.65
CA ILE A 31 -7.74 12.75 4.23
C ILE A 31 -9.19 13.05 3.85
N ILE A 32 -10.16 12.40 4.52
CA ILE A 32 -11.59 12.53 4.23
C ILE A 32 -12.25 13.51 5.20
N GLU A 33 -11.87 13.44 6.48
CA GLU A 33 -12.55 14.12 7.58
C GLU A 33 -12.09 15.57 7.81
N LEU A 34 -10.94 15.95 7.26
CA LEU A 34 -10.36 17.29 7.37
C LEU A 34 -10.26 17.95 6.00
N GLU A 35 -10.56 19.24 5.94
CA GLU A 35 -10.38 20.05 4.73
C GLU A 35 -8.89 20.16 4.34
N THR A 36 -8.03 20.23 5.35
CA THR A 36 -6.58 20.34 5.17
C THR A 36 -5.84 19.65 6.31
N GLN A 37 -4.66 19.13 6.00
CA GLN A 37 -3.68 18.66 6.98
C GLN A 37 -2.53 19.65 7.14
N LYS A 38 -2.60 20.81 6.49
CA LYS A 38 -1.64 21.89 6.69
C LYS A 38 -1.82 22.52 8.06
N MET A 39 -0.71 22.91 8.69
CA MET A 39 -0.77 23.75 9.89
C MET A 39 -1.37 25.11 9.56
N GLY A 40 -0.93 25.75 8.47
CA GLY A 40 -1.43 27.04 8.05
C GLY A 40 -0.92 28.20 8.92
N SER A 41 -1.50 29.38 8.73
CA SER A 41 -1.07 30.62 9.38
C SER A 41 -1.76 30.92 10.72
N ASP A 42 -2.73 30.09 11.12
CA ASP A 42 -3.48 30.27 12.37
C ASP A 42 -3.82 28.91 13.01
N LEU A 43 -4.60 28.94 14.09
CA LEU A 43 -4.94 27.73 14.87
C LEU A 43 -6.15 26.96 14.30
N THR A 44 -6.77 27.41 13.22
CA THR A 44 -8.03 26.86 12.71
C THR A 44 -7.90 25.38 12.33
N SER A 45 -6.86 25.04 11.56
CA SER A 45 -6.60 23.66 11.12
C SER A 45 -6.35 22.71 12.29
N ILE A 46 -5.57 23.17 13.28
CA ILE A 46 -5.27 22.39 14.48
C ILE A 46 -6.53 22.18 15.32
N GLN A 47 -7.34 23.22 15.51
CA GLN A 47 -8.60 23.12 16.24
C GLN A 47 -9.57 22.15 15.56
N ALA A 48 -9.64 22.18 14.22
CA ALA A 48 -10.44 21.23 13.45
C ALA A 48 -9.94 19.79 13.63
N ALA A 49 -8.63 19.54 13.56
CA ALA A 49 -8.03 18.23 13.79
C ALA A 49 -8.29 17.73 15.22
N VAL A 50 -8.09 18.57 16.23
CA VAL A 50 -8.36 18.23 17.65
C VAL A 50 -9.84 17.93 17.86
N LYS A 51 -10.75 18.70 17.26
CA LYS A 51 -12.18 18.44 17.33
C LYS A 51 -12.52 17.08 16.70
N ALA A 52 -12.02 16.79 15.50
CA ALA A 52 -12.23 15.51 14.83
C ALA A 52 -11.70 14.32 15.63
N ILE A 53 -10.57 14.50 16.33
CA ILE A 53 -10.03 13.49 17.25
C ILE A 53 -10.95 13.26 18.45
N ARG A 54 -11.46 14.33 19.07
CA ARG A 54 -12.37 14.22 20.22
C ARG A 54 -13.72 13.62 19.85
N GLU A 55 -14.13 13.77 18.60
CA GLU A 55 -15.35 13.20 18.03
C GLU A 55 -15.16 11.78 17.48
N ASP A 56 -13.98 11.17 17.65
CA ASP A 56 -13.65 9.81 17.17
C ASP A 56 -13.77 9.62 15.65
N ARG A 57 -13.70 10.72 14.88
CA ARG A 57 -13.70 10.70 13.41
C ARG A 57 -12.30 10.50 12.83
N VAL A 58 -11.30 11.01 13.54
CA VAL A 58 -9.87 10.88 13.21
C VAL A 58 -9.14 10.38 14.44
N HIS A 59 -8.07 9.60 14.25
CA HIS A 59 -7.29 9.06 15.34
C HIS A 59 -5.81 9.46 15.20
N ILE A 60 -5.10 9.41 16.31
CA ILE A 60 -3.64 9.46 16.28
C ILE A 60 -3.12 8.10 15.81
N GLY A 61 -2.34 8.09 14.74
CA GLY A 61 -1.75 6.88 14.17
C GLY A 61 -0.76 6.26 15.14
N LYS A 62 -0.97 4.97 15.48
CA LYS A 62 -0.08 4.21 16.38
C LYS A 62 0.98 3.41 15.62
N GLU A 63 0.76 3.22 14.33
CA GLU A 63 1.66 2.53 13.43
C GLU A 63 1.70 3.32 12.12
N PHE A 64 2.66 2.98 11.27
CA PHE A 64 2.77 3.52 9.92
C PHE A 64 2.67 2.38 8.92
N SER A 65 1.71 2.47 8.02
CA SER A 65 1.69 1.65 6.81
C SER A 65 2.76 2.18 5.87
N VAL A 66 3.70 1.31 5.50
CA VAL A 66 4.77 1.56 4.56
C VAL A 66 4.51 0.73 3.32
N ALA A 67 4.51 1.37 2.14
CA ALA A 67 4.59 0.63 0.88
C ALA A 67 5.89 0.99 0.17
N ALA A 68 6.54 -0.02 -0.39
CA ALA A 68 7.81 0.14 -1.08
C ALA A 68 7.86 -0.70 -2.35
N ILE A 69 8.61 -0.22 -3.34
CA ILE A 69 8.82 -0.95 -4.59
C ILE A 69 10.21 -1.59 -4.55
N ALA A 70 10.23 -2.90 -4.67
CA ALA A 70 11.45 -3.71 -4.73
C ALA A 70 11.72 -4.14 -6.19
N ARG A 71 12.98 -4.06 -6.60
CA ARG A 71 13.43 -4.47 -7.92
C ARG A 71 13.99 -5.89 -7.88
N HIS A 72 13.56 -6.75 -8.81
CA HIS A 72 14.20 -8.05 -9.04
C HIS A 72 15.46 -7.83 -9.86
N SER A 73 16.57 -7.52 -9.20
CA SER A 73 17.87 -7.27 -9.82
C SER A 73 18.98 -7.71 -8.89
N GLY A 74 20.10 -8.17 -9.45
CA GLY A 74 21.31 -8.46 -8.67
C GLY A 74 22.00 -7.20 -8.13
N THR A 75 21.59 -6.01 -8.58
CA THR A 75 22.11 -4.70 -8.18
C THR A 75 20.99 -3.71 -7.91
N ASP A 76 21.21 -2.74 -7.01
CA ASP A 76 20.19 -1.75 -6.58
C ASP A 76 18.86 -2.40 -6.19
N TYR A 77 18.95 -3.49 -5.41
CA TYR A 77 17.80 -4.29 -4.93
C TYR A 77 17.11 -3.67 -3.70
N GLY A 78 17.63 -2.55 -3.18
CA GLY A 78 17.05 -1.90 -2.00
C GLY A 78 15.63 -1.43 -2.26
N GLU A 79 14.73 -1.68 -1.30
CA GLU A 79 13.35 -1.23 -1.42
C GLU A 79 13.29 0.30 -1.46
N LYS A 80 12.44 0.85 -2.34
CA LYS A 80 12.23 2.28 -2.45
C LYS A 80 10.85 2.61 -1.87
N PRO A 81 10.76 3.20 -0.67
CA PRO A 81 9.48 3.60 -0.09
C PRO A 81 8.75 4.58 -1.01
N VAL A 82 7.48 4.30 -1.28
CA VAL A 82 6.58 5.13 -2.10
C VAL A 82 5.36 5.61 -1.30
N LEU A 83 5.11 5.02 -0.14
CA LEU A 83 4.07 5.44 0.79
C LEU A 83 4.59 5.31 2.21
N LEU A 84 4.34 6.34 3.01
CA LEU A 84 4.43 6.30 4.46
C LEU A 84 3.17 7.00 5.00
N MET A 85 2.31 6.26 5.69
CA MET A 85 1.01 6.76 6.12
C MET A 85 0.72 6.29 7.55
N PRO A 86 0.43 7.18 8.51
CA PRO A 86 0.00 6.77 9.83
C PRO A 86 -1.32 6.00 9.75
N THR A 87 -1.46 4.94 10.55
CA THR A 87 -2.66 4.10 10.59
C THR A 87 -3.19 3.92 12.00
N CYS A 88 -4.51 3.85 12.10
CA CYS A 88 -5.23 3.50 13.32
C CYS A 88 -5.72 2.04 13.36
N LYS A 89 -5.37 1.22 12.35
CA LYS A 89 -5.84 -0.17 12.13
C LYS A 89 -7.34 -0.35 11.91
N GLN A 90 -8.12 0.72 11.97
CA GLN A 90 -9.56 0.66 11.76
C GLN A 90 -9.92 0.60 10.27
N SER A 91 -9.00 0.96 9.36
CA SER A 91 -9.17 0.78 7.92
C SER A 91 -9.72 -0.59 7.53
N SER A 92 -10.65 -0.57 6.59
CA SER A 92 -11.21 -1.77 5.99
C SER A 92 -10.24 -2.40 4.99
N TRP A 93 -10.46 -3.67 4.64
CA TRP A 93 -9.68 -4.31 3.58
C TRP A 93 -9.90 -3.64 2.22
N GLN A 94 -11.09 -3.06 1.98
CA GLN A 94 -11.40 -2.30 0.77
C GLN A 94 -10.51 -1.06 0.65
N ALA A 95 -10.35 -0.31 1.75
CA ALA A 95 -9.48 0.87 1.78
C ALA A 95 -8.02 0.47 1.49
N GLY A 96 -7.55 -0.64 2.08
CA GLY A 96 -6.23 -1.21 1.78
C GLY A 96 -6.05 -1.58 0.30
N ALA A 97 -7.04 -2.28 -0.29
CA ALA A 97 -7.03 -2.63 -1.70
C ALA A 97 -6.99 -1.39 -2.60
N GLN A 98 -7.75 -0.34 -2.26
CA GLN A 98 -7.77 0.92 -3.00
C GLN A 98 -6.41 1.64 -2.95
N ILE A 99 -5.71 1.61 -1.81
CA ILE A 99 -4.36 2.17 -1.69
C ILE A 99 -3.40 1.45 -2.64
N LEU A 100 -3.39 0.11 -2.64
CA LEU A 100 -2.56 -0.68 -3.54
C LEU A 100 -2.87 -0.41 -5.02
N GLN A 101 -4.16 -0.33 -5.39
CA GLN A 101 -4.57 0.04 -6.75
C GLN A 101 -4.08 1.45 -7.14
N LYS A 102 -4.17 2.43 -6.24
CA LYS A 102 -3.66 3.79 -6.48
C LYS A 102 -2.15 3.79 -6.70
N LEU A 103 -1.39 3.00 -5.93
CA LEU A 103 0.06 2.86 -6.10
C LEU A 103 0.42 2.20 -7.43
N LEU A 104 -0.29 1.13 -7.81
CA LEU A 104 -0.13 0.49 -9.12
C LEU A 104 -0.43 1.45 -10.27
N LEU A 105 -1.52 2.21 -10.17
CA LEU A 105 -1.88 3.22 -11.17
C LEU A 105 -0.83 4.33 -11.24
N ALA A 106 -0.39 4.85 -10.08
CA ALA A 106 0.65 5.87 -10.00
C ALA A 106 1.95 5.39 -10.64
N TRP A 107 2.34 4.13 -10.40
CA TRP A 107 3.49 3.51 -11.07
C TRP A 107 3.31 3.46 -12.59
N LYS A 108 2.11 3.08 -13.06
CA LYS A 108 1.81 2.94 -14.49
C LYS A 108 1.84 4.27 -15.24
N ILE A 109 1.29 5.34 -14.64
CA ILE A 109 1.19 6.67 -15.28
C ILE A 109 2.43 7.54 -15.06
N SER A 110 3.25 7.25 -14.05
CA SER A 110 4.44 8.05 -13.76
C SER A 110 5.50 7.92 -14.86
N PRO A 111 6.10 9.02 -15.35
CA PRO A 111 7.24 8.95 -16.26
C PRO A 111 8.47 8.28 -15.64
N HIS A 112 8.50 8.17 -14.31
CA HIS A 112 9.54 7.51 -13.52
C HIS A 112 9.10 6.15 -12.98
N GLY A 113 7.97 5.61 -13.43
CA GLY A 113 7.49 4.29 -13.03
C GLY A 113 7.73 3.26 -14.12
N GLU A 114 6.64 2.63 -14.59
CA GLU A 114 6.68 1.47 -15.48
C GLU A 114 7.47 1.71 -16.76
N LYS A 115 7.33 2.89 -17.38
CA LYS A 115 8.04 3.22 -18.62
C LYS A 115 9.56 3.16 -18.48
N LYS A 116 10.08 3.54 -17.31
CA LYS A 116 11.53 3.63 -17.05
C LYS A 116 12.08 2.37 -16.39
N HIS A 117 11.30 1.78 -15.50
CA HIS A 117 11.79 0.68 -14.66
C HIS A 117 11.20 -0.67 -15.05
N GLY A 118 10.11 -0.71 -15.81
CA GLY A 118 9.37 -1.93 -16.14
C GLY A 118 8.22 -2.20 -15.17
N PRO A 119 7.42 -3.24 -15.41
CA PRO A 119 6.18 -3.49 -14.69
C PRO A 119 6.42 -3.97 -13.25
N ILE A 120 5.41 -3.72 -12.41
CA ILE A 120 5.20 -4.45 -11.17
C ILE A 120 4.56 -5.79 -11.55
N LYS A 121 5.11 -6.88 -11.01
CA LYS A 121 4.70 -8.26 -11.34
C LYS A 121 4.27 -9.06 -10.13
N SER A 122 4.50 -8.59 -8.91
CA SER A 122 3.91 -9.18 -7.71
C SER A 122 3.52 -8.14 -6.65
N LEU A 123 2.56 -8.50 -5.80
CA LEU A 123 2.19 -7.78 -4.59
C LEU A 123 2.54 -8.62 -3.37
N SER A 124 3.21 -8.01 -2.38
CA SER A 124 3.65 -8.70 -1.16
C SER A 124 3.22 -8.00 0.12
N SER A 125 2.94 -8.80 1.15
CA SER A 125 2.59 -8.31 2.49
C SER A 125 2.80 -9.39 3.58
N ASP A 126 2.83 -8.97 4.85
CA ASP A 126 2.97 -9.80 6.07
C ASP A 126 1.82 -10.80 6.31
N GLY A 127 0.78 -10.75 5.46
CA GLY A 127 -0.32 -11.68 5.47
C GLY A 127 -1.34 -11.46 6.58
N CYS A 128 -1.44 -10.26 7.17
CA CYS A 128 -2.53 -9.93 8.10
C CYS A 128 -3.91 -10.18 7.43
N PRO A 129 -4.96 -10.60 8.17
CA PRO A 129 -6.21 -11.07 7.55
C PRO A 129 -6.86 -10.07 6.57
N LYS A 130 -6.87 -8.78 6.92
CA LYS A 130 -7.42 -7.71 6.04
C LYS A 130 -6.61 -7.57 4.76
N ARG A 131 -5.27 -7.56 4.86
CA ARG A 131 -4.37 -7.44 3.70
C ARG A 131 -4.43 -8.68 2.83
N ARG A 132 -4.51 -9.89 3.42
CA ARG A 132 -4.67 -11.14 2.67
C ARG A 132 -5.90 -11.14 1.78
N LEU A 133 -7.04 -10.67 2.29
CA LEU A 133 -8.26 -10.55 1.50
C LEU A 133 -8.11 -9.50 0.38
N ALA A 134 -7.53 -8.33 0.70
CA ALA A 134 -7.26 -7.29 -0.30
C ALA A 134 -6.39 -7.81 -1.44
N LEU A 135 -5.27 -8.46 -1.10
CA LEU A 135 -4.33 -9.03 -2.06
C LEU A 135 -4.94 -10.17 -2.88
N TYR A 136 -5.72 -11.06 -2.25
CA TYR A 136 -6.44 -12.12 -2.97
C TYR A 136 -7.36 -11.53 -4.04
N LEU A 137 -8.16 -10.52 -3.70
CA LEU A 137 -9.08 -9.90 -4.67
C LEU A 137 -8.34 -9.14 -5.79
N LEU A 138 -7.13 -8.65 -5.55
CA LEU A 138 -6.31 -7.97 -6.55
C LEU A 138 -5.52 -8.93 -7.43
N CYS A 139 -5.15 -10.10 -6.93
CA CYS A 139 -4.21 -11.02 -7.56
C CYS A 139 -4.80 -12.38 -7.96
N MET A 140 -6.07 -12.66 -7.68
CA MET A 140 -6.71 -13.96 -7.93
C MET A 140 -8.06 -13.80 -8.66
N HIS A 141 -8.08 -13.08 -9.77
CA HIS A 141 -9.33 -12.79 -10.49
C HIS A 141 -9.25 -12.92 -12.02
N GLN A 142 -8.08 -13.24 -12.58
CA GLN A 142 -7.87 -13.52 -14.00
C GLN A 142 -7.10 -14.83 -14.18
N GLU A 143 -7.77 -15.85 -14.69
CA GLU A 143 -7.11 -17.09 -15.10
C GLU A 143 -6.27 -16.84 -16.36
N LEU A 144 -5.02 -17.30 -16.33
CA LEU A 144 -4.13 -17.27 -17.49
C LEU A 144 -4.67 -18.16 -18.62
N LYS A 145 -4.54 -17.69 -19.85
CA LYS A 145 -4.96 -18.38 -21.08
C LYS A 145 -3.77 -18.59 -22.01
N GLU A 146 -3.89 -19.48 -22.98
CA GLU A 146 -2.83 -19.79 -23.96
C GLU A 146 -2.19 -18.57 -24.66
N GLY A 147 -2.95 -17.47 -24.82
CA GLY A 147 -2.44 -16.22 -25.40
C GLY A 147 -1.63 -15.35 -24.44
N ASP A 148 -1.64 -15.63 -23.14
CA ASP A 148 -0.94 -14.83 -22.14
C ASP A 148 0.55 -15.20 -22.09
N PRO A 149 1.47 -14.22 -21.97
CA PRO A 149 2.91 -14.49 -21.95
C PRO A 149 3.38 -15.47 -20.88
N LEU A 150 2.68 -15.54 -19.74
CA LEU A 150 3.02 -16.46 -18.65
C LEU A 150 2.49 -17.89 -18.87
N PHE A 151 1.46 -18.07 -19.72
CA PHE A 151 0.84 -19.37 -19.89
C PHE A 151 1.79 -20.38 -20.52
N GLY A 152 2.58 -19.97 -21.51
CA GLY A 152 3.57 -20.88 -22.13
C GLY A 152 4.63 -21.43 -21.16
N LEU A 153 4.79 -20.81 -19.98
CA LEU A 153 5.70 -21.27 -18.93
C LEU A 153 5.01 -22.06 -17.83
N LEU A 154 3.73 -21.77 -17.58
CA LEU A 154 3.01 -22.22 -16.38
C LEU A 154 1.82 -23.12 -16.68
N GLY A 155 1.24 -23.04 -17.87
CA GLY A 155 -0.04 -23.65 -18.24
C GLY A 155 -0.04 -25.18 -18.15
N ASP A 156 1.11 -25.82 -18.43
CA ASP A 156 1.26 -27.27 -18.38
C ASP A 156 1.64 -27.80 -16.97
N LEU A 157 1.80 -26.92 -15.98
CA LEU A 157 2.15 -27.31 -14.62
C LEU A 157 0.91 -27.78 -13.86
N ALA A 158 0.67 -29.10 -13.91
CA ALA A 158 -0.46 -29.72 -13.24
C ALA A 158 -0.54 -29.36 -11.75
N GLY A 159 -1.72 -28.87 -11.32
CA GLY A 159 -1.99 -28.46 -9.94
C GLY A 159 -1.52 -27.05 -9.58
N LEU A 160 -0.84 -26.34 -10.47
CA LEU A 160 -0.53 -24.93 -10.26
C LEU A 160 -1.78 -24.08 -10.43
N ASN A 161 -2.01 -23.15 -9.50
CA ASN A 161 -3.06 -22.15 -9.65
C ASN A 161 -2.66 -21.16 -10.76
N LEU A 162 -3.46 -21.07 -11.82
CA LEU A 162 -3.25 -20.18 -12.96
C LEU A 162 -3.97 -18.82 -12.82
N PHE A 163 -4.61 -18.54 -11.68
CA PHE A 163 -5.20 -17.24 -11.42
C PHE A 163 -4.15 -16.19 -11.05
N THR A 164 -4.29 -15.03 -11.66
CA THR A 164 -3.47 -13.84 -11.46
C THR A 164 -4.37 -12.60 -11.33
N GLY A 165 -3.76 -11.47 -11.03
CA GLY A 165 -4.38 -10.16 -11.14
C GLY A 165 -4.25 -9.59 -12.55
N LYS A 166 -4.79 -8.38 -12.72
CA LYS A 166 -4.60 -7.59 -13.94
C LYS A 166 -3.12 -7.55 -14.37
N ASP A 167 -2.87 -7.69 -15.68
CA ASP A 167 -1.53 -7.65 -16.30
C ASP A 167 -0.57 -8.77 -15.81
N GLY A 168 -1.14 -9.87 -15.28
CA GLY A 168 -0.41 -11.03 -14.77
C GLY A 168 0.29 -10.79 -13.44
N ILE A 169 -0.22 -9.87 -12.61
CA ILE A 169 0.34 -9.58 -11.28
C ILE A 169 0.03 -10.74 -10.33
N THR A 170 1.06 -11.30 -9.70
CA THR A 170 0.93 -12.44 -8.79
C THR A 170 0.84 -12.01 -7.32
N LEU A 171 0.27 -12.90 -6.52
CA LEU A 171 0.27 -12.81 -5.06
C LEU A 171 1.58 -13.40 -4.50
N ASP A 172 2.29 -12.65 -3.67
CA ASP A 172 3.57 -13.05 -3.07
C ASP A 172 3.55 -12.88 -1.54
N PRO A 173 2.92 -13.80 -0.80
CA PRO A 173 2.83 -13.67 0.65
C PRO A 173 4.18 -13.97 1.30
N ASP A 174 4.53 -13.26 2.38
CA ASP A 174 5.76 -13.57 3.11
C ASP A 174 5.67 -14.97 3.73
N ILE A 175 6.48 -15.89 3.19
CA ILE A 175 6.51 -17.29 3.60
C ILE A 175 6.85 -17.46 5.09
N LYS A 176 7.62 -16.54 5.68
CA LYS A 176 7.94 -16.57 7.12
C LYS A 176 6.71 -16.43 8.00
N HIS A 177 5.67 -15.77 7.49
CA HIS A 177 4.41 -15.60 8.21
C HIS A 177 3.45 -16.79 8.03
N ILE A 178 3.69 -17.63 7.01
CA ILE A 178 2.92 -18.84 6.75
C ILE A 178 3.51 -20.04 7.52
N LEU A 179 4.84 -20.18 7.51
CA LEU A 179 5.56 -21.33 8.09
C LEU A 179 5.97 -21.13 9.55
N LYS A 180 5.12 -20.47 10.35
CA LYS A 180 5.40 -20.22 11.78
C LYS A 180 5.34 -21.48 12.64
#